data_AF-A0A2V5U5K8-F1
#
_entry.id   AF-A0A2V5U5K8-F1
#
_cell.length_a   1.000
_cell.length_b   1.000
_cell.length_c   1.000
_cell.angle_alpha   90.00
_cell.angle_beta   90.00
_cell.angle_gamma   90.00
#
_symmetry.space_group_name_H-M   'P 1'
#
loop_
_entity.id
_entity.type
_entity.pdbx_description
1 polymer ?
#
loop_
_entity_poly.entity_id
_entity_poly.type
_entity_poly.pdbx_seq_one_letter_code
_entity_poly.pdbx_strand_id
1 'polypeptide(L)'
;MSGRISGIVLTLLWLHSPIVFGQAHFKRFPETVTNNGAYVLGWGLKDDPAGSVDSKTEIVADGPEKIDIESIGVDVETYERIEDYLVDTATGKIVATIPDFTYYAGSEGSENHFGLEVGWSPDNRGGIAIYQARYATDKVAWINPTEHKTSNVWPQIEKAVRRVAVRKEGKEAADADYEISVSNPVFVRPRRVVMDAVVGALSSKKPDAPSYSFEILFDVKGNLDAPQLELASAKSVSDESGRDIGDNEIEAQLNKAYHKLATALPPRDRESLKQEQLKWLATREHITAAEKDKKESIQLRLTRRRVAELETRARYR
;
A
#
# COMPACT_ATOMS: atom_id res chain seq x y z
N MET A 1 39.11 49.26 -15.55
CA MET A 1 38.70 47.85 -15.67
C MET A 1 38.31 47.36 -14.28
N SER A 2 37.01 47.20 -14.02
CA SER A 2 36.49 46.64 -12.77
C SER A 2 35.27 45.81 -13.16
N GLY A 3 35.40 44.49 -13.03
CA GLY A 3 34.36 43.53 -13.35
C GLY A 3 33.33 43.46 -12.23
N ARG A 4 32.05 43.53 -12.60
CA ARG A 4 30.92 43.22 -11.71
C ARG A 4 30.60 41.73 -11.86
N ILE A 5 30.75 40.99 -10.76
CA ILE A 5 30.18 39.65 -10.60
C ILE A 5 28.78 39.85 -10.01
N SER A 6 27.75 39.56 -10.80
CA SER A 6 26.37 39.45 -10.31
C SER A 6 26.19 38.10 -9.62
N GLY A 7 26.20 38.09 -8.30
CA GLY A 7 25.73 36.96 -7.50
C GLY A 7 24.21 36.99 -7.41
N ILE A 8 23.54 36.02 -8.01
CA ILE A 8 22.12 35.75 -7.78
C ILE A 8 22.01 35.13 -6.39
N VAL A 9 21.51 35.89 -5.42
CA VAL A 9 21.11 35.35 -4.12
C VAL A 9 19.75 34.68 -4.31
N LEU A 10 19.75 33.35 -4.30
CA LEU A 10 18.55 32.54 -4.27
C LEU A 10 18.00 32.58 -2.84
N THR A 11 17.05 33.47 -2.57
CA THR A 11 16.33 33.50 -1.29
C THR A 11 15.39 32.31 -1.22
N LEU A 12 15.82 31.27 -0.49
CA LEU A 12 14.96 30.20 0.02
C LEU A 12 13.89 30.83 0.93
N LEU A 13 12.70 31.09 0.37
CA LEU A 13 11.52 31.43 1.16
C LEU A 13 11.07 30.17 1.92
N TRP A 14 11.56 30.03 3.14
CA TRP A 14 10.92 29.24 4.18
C TRP A 14 9.64 29.96 4.59
N LEU A 15 8.52 29.59 3.98
CA LEU A 15 7.19 29.93 4.47
C LEU A 15 7.02 29.30 5.85
N HIS A 16 7.28 30.09 6.88
CA HIS A 16 6.84 29.83 8.24
C HIS A 16 5.32 29.96 8.24
N SER A 17 4.62 28.86 7.96
CA SER A 17 3.21 28.76 8.30
C SER A 17 3.08 28.93 9.81
N PRO A 18 2.17 29.78 10.31
CA PRO A 18 1.95 29.93 11.74
C PRO A 18 1.51 28.57 12.31
N ILE A 19 2.22 28.11 13.34
CA ILE A 19 1.88 26.93 14.12
C ILE A 19 0.53 27.22 14.78
N VAL A 20 -0.54 26.66 14.21
CA VAL A 20 -1.83 26.59 14.89
C VAL A 20 -1.66 25.50 15.95
N PHE A 21 -1.69 25.89 17.22
CA PHE A 21 -1.84 24.95 18.34
C PHE A 21 -3.26 24.37 18.31
N GLY A 22 -3.49 23.48 17.36
CA GLY A 22 -4.47 22.40 17.40
C GLY A 22 -3.66 21.11 17.36
N GLN A 23 -4.07 20.09 18.10
CA GLN A 23 -3.42 18.78 18.11
C GLN A 23 -2.97 18.38 16.69
N ALA A 24 -1.74 17.96 16.52
CA ALA A 24 -1.32 17.28 15.31
C ALA A 24 -1.85 15.84 15.39
N HIS A 25 -2.51 15.36 14.34
CA HIS A 25 -3.44 14.22 14.47
C HIS A 25 -3.11 13.01 13.61
N PHE A 26 -2.23 13.13 12.61
CA PHE A 26 -1.97 12.02 11.70
C PHE A 26 -0.52 11.91 11.23
N LYS A 27 -0.13 10.71 10.80
CA LYS A 27 1.17 10.36 10.22
C LYS A 27 0.97 9.69 8.86
N ARG A 28 1.90 9.93 7.93
CA ARG A 28 1.90 9.27 6.61
C ARG A 28 2.55 7.89 6.68
N PHE A 29 2.18 7.03 5.75
CA PHE A 29 2.87 5.79 5.39
C PHE A 29 3.66 6.03 4.09
N PRO A 30 4.91 6.52 4.14
CA PRO A 30 5.59 6.99 2.93
C PRO A 30 5.80 5.90 1.88
N GLU A 31 5.79 4.61 2.27
CA GLU A 31 5.86 3.46 1.36
C GLU A 31 4.61 3.27 0.49
N THR A 32 3.54 4.00 0.78
CA THR A 32 2.25 3.91 0.08
C THR A 32 2.06 5.03 -0.94
N VAL A 33 3.08 5.83 -1.20
CA VAL A 33 2.98 6.94 -2.16
C VAL A 33 2.58 6.44 -3.56
N THR A 34 1.66 7.16 -4.20
CA THR A 34 1.23 6.94 -5.59
C THR A 34 2.40 7.03 -6.58
N ASN A 35 2.25 6.40 -7.75
CA ASN A 35 3.30 6.36 -8.79
C ASN A 35 3.71 7.77 -9.26
N ASN A 36 2.78 8.71 -9.27
CA ASN A 36 3.07 10.10 -9.61
C ASN A 36 3.57 10.94 -8.42
N GLY A 37 3.46 10.43 -7.19
CA GLY A 37 3.87 11.13 -5.97
C GLY A 37 2.80 12.05 -5.38
N ALA A 38 1.58 12.11 -5.93
CA ALA A 38 0.57 13.11 -5.58
C ALA A 38 -0.19 12.79 -4.28
N TYR A 39 -0.36 11.50 -3.98
CA TYR A 39 -1.06 11.03 -2.79
C TYR A 39 -0.28 9.95 -2.06
N VAL A 40 -0.58 9.81 -0.78
CA VAL A 40 0.00 8.81 0.14
C VAL A 40 -1.07 8.43 1.17
N LEU A 41 -0.98 7.24 1.73
CA LEU A 41 -1.83 6.86 2.86
C LEU A 41 -1.25 7.39 4.16
N GLY A 42 -2.10 7.50 5.18
CA GLY A 42 -1.69 7.83 6.53
C GLY A 42 -2.68 7.26 7.55
N TRP A 43 -2.35 7.43 8.82
CA TRP A 43 -3.19 7.04 9.94
C TRP A 43 -3.19 8.12 11.00
N GLY A 44 -4.20 8.14 11.85
CA GLY A 44 -4.28 9.07 12.96
C GLY A 44 -5.50 8.78 13.83
N LEU A 45 -5.69 9.61 14.85
CA LEU A 45 -6.84 9.44 15.75
C LEU A 45 -8.11 9.96 15.06
N LYS A 46 -9.21 9.20 15.15
CA LYS A 46 -10.56 9.70 14.86
C LYS A 46 -10.82 10.92 15.72
N ASP A 47 -11.46 11.91 15.12
CA ASP A 47 -11.89 13.07 15.89
C ASP A 47 -12.99 12.66 16.88
N ASP A 48 -13.20 13.48 17.91
CA ASP A 48 -14.51 13.56 18.55
C ASP A 48 -15.59 13.70 17.45
N PRO A 49 -16.81 13.17 17.61
CA PRO A 49 -17.85 13.13 16.56
C PRO A 49 -18.21 14.48 15.91
N ALA A 50 -17.69 15.59 16.42
CA ALA A 50 -17.87 16.96 15.94
C ALA A 50 -16.65 17.56 15.20
N GLY A 51 -15.51 16.87 15.13
CA GLY A 51 -14.31 17.36 14.45
C GLY A 51 -14.36 17.17 12.94
N SER A 52 -13.91 18.18 12.19
CA SER A 52 -13.72 18.06 10.75
C SER A 52 -12.32 17.52 10.46
N VAL A 53 -12.22 16.55 9.56
CA VAL A 53 -10.96 15.99 9.06
C VAL A 53 -10.03 17.08 8.50
N ASP A 54 -10.59 18.19 7.99
CA ASP A 54 -9.84 19.35 7.48
C ASP A 54 -9.05 20.11 8.55
N SER A 55 -9.34 19.87 9.83
CA SER A 55 -8.66 20.51 10.96
C SER A 55 -7.39 19.78 11.40
N LYS A 56 -7.15 18.57 10.87
CA LYS A 56 -6.01 17.73 11.24
C LYS A 56 -4.73 18.24 10.60
N THR A 57 -3.68 18.33 11.40
CA THR A 57 -2.32 18.65 10.94
C THR A 57 -1.42 17.42 11.00
N GLU A 58 -0.48 17.36 10.06
CA GLU A 58 0.48 16.26 9.97
C GLU A 58 1.53 16.36 11.08
N ILE A 59 1.78 15.24 11.76
CA ILE A 59 2.96 15.07 12.59
C ILE A 59 4.12 14.70 11.68
N VAL A 60 5.16 15.53 11.70
CA VAL A 60 6.40 15.26 10.95
C VAL A 60 6.99 13.94 11.43
N ALA A 61 7.38 13.07 10.50
CA ALA A 61 7.86 11.71 10.80
C ALA A 61 9.00 11.69 11.85
N ASP A 62 9.90 12.67 11.79
CA ASP A 62 11.05 12.84 12.70
C ASP A 62 10.81 13.89 13.81
N GLY A 63 9.57 14.34 13.98
CA GLY A 63 9.21 15.30 15.01
C GLY A 63 9.28 14.70 16.42
N PRO A 64 9.54 15.51 17.46
CA PRO A 64 9.42 15.05 18.85
C PRO A 64 7.97 14.72 19.24
N GLU A 65 7.02 15.18 18.42
CA GLU A 65 5.58 14.95 18.57
C GLU A 65 5.25 13.48 18.29
N LYS A 66 4.49 12.88 19.21
CA LYS A 66 4.00 11.51 19.09
C LYS A 66 2.49 11.49 19.26
N ILE A 67 1.85 10.54 18.59
CA ILE A 67 0.46 10.21 18.91
C ILE A 67 0.48 9.40 20.20
N ASP A 68 -0.08 9.94 21.28
CA ASP A 68 -0.10 9.27 22.57
C ASP A 68 -1.17 8.16 22.61
N ILE A 69 -0.83 6.99 22.04
CA ILE A 69 -1.71 5.81 22.01
C ILE A 69 -1.94 5.28 23.44
N GLU A 70 -0.97 5.40 24.35
CA GLU A 70 -1.07 4.87 25.72
C GLU A 70 -2.06 5.66 26.59
N SER A 71 -2.16 6.98 26.38
CA SER A 71 -3.14 7.84 27.07
C SER A 71 -4.60 7.53 26.73
N ILE A 72 -4.84 6.78 25.64
CA ILE A 72 -6.17 6.43 25.15
C ILE A 72 -6.74 5.19 25.88
N GLY A 73 -5.90 4.49 26.66
CA GLY A 73 -6.26 3.30 27.44
C GLY A 73 -6.25 2.04 26.57
N VAL A 74 -5.44 1.04 26.93
CA VAL A 74 -5.12 -0.19 26.16
C VAL A 74 -6.31 -1.16 25.98
N ASP A 75 -7.54 -0.70 26.21
CA ASP A 75 -8.74 -1.50 25.97
C ASP A 75 -9.12 -1.49 24.48
N VAL A 76 -9.99 -2.44 24.11
CA VAL A 76 -10.51 -2.69 22.74
C VAL A 76 -11.02 -1.42 22.03
N GLU A 77 -11.37 -0.37 22.78
CA GLU A 77 -11.74 0.97 22.29
C GLU A 77 -10.61 1.72 21.56
N THR A 78 -9.33 1.35 21.73
CA THR A 78 -8.20 2.03 21.07
C THR A 78 -8.27 1.90 19.55
N TYR A 79 -8.59 0.69 19.06
CA TYR A 79 -8.72 0.41 17.64
C TYR A 79 -9.89 1.17 17.02
N GLU A 80 -10.98 1.33 17.76
CA GLU A 80 -12.15 2.07 17.30
C GLU A 80 -11.87 3.55 17.08
N ARG A 81 -10.80 4.09 17.69
CA ARG A 81 -10.36 5.48 17.58
C ARG A 81 -9.23 5.70 16.57
N ILE A 82 -8.77 4.67 15.86
CA ILE A 82 -7.80 4.84 14.77
C ILE A 82 -8.55 4.94 13.44
N GLU A 83 -8.07 5.81 12.57
CA GLU A 83 -8.59 5.95 11.22
C GLU A 83 -7.47 6.22 10.22
N ASP A 84 -7.64 5.61 9.05
CA ASP A 84 -6.72 5.75 7.94
C ASP A 84 -7.21 6.77 6.93
N TYR A 85 -6.26 7.39 6.25
CA TYR A 85 -6.49 8.53 5.38
C TYR A 85 -5.81 8.36 4.04
N LEU A 86 -6.39 8.97 3.01
CA LEU A 86 -5.69 9.41 1.82
C LEU A 86 -5.26 10.86 2.02
N VAL A 87 -3.98 11.15 1.81
CA VAL A 87 -3.36 12.46 2.04
C VAL A 87 -2.78 12.98 0.74
N ASP A 88 -3.07 14.24 0.40
CA ASP A 88 -2.41 14.96 -0.69
C ASP A 88 -0.98 15.32 -0.24
N THR A 89 0.02 14.87 -0.99
CA THR A 89 1.42 14.99 -0.57
C THR A 89 1.94 16.40 -0.59
N ALA A 90 1.42 17.24 -1.50
CA ALA A 90 1.87 18.60 -1.73
C ALA A 90 1.34 19.57 -0.67
N THR A 91 0.09 19.39 -0.27
CA THR A 91 -0.59 20.24 0.71
C THR A 91 -0.52 19.67 2.12
N GLY A 92 -0.28 18.36 2.27
CA GLY A 92 -0.35 17.65 3.54
C GLY A 92 -1.75 17.63 4.15
N LYS A 93 -2.78 17.75 3.30
CA LYS A 93 -4.17 17.67 3.73
C LYS A 93 -4.72 16.28 3.52
N ILE A 94 -5.49 15.81 4.49
CA ILE A 94 -6.33 14.63 4.31
C ILE A 94 -7.40 14.98 3.27
N VAL A 95 -7.53 14.16 2.25
CA VAL A 95 -8.53 14.33 1.19
C VAL A 95 -9.65 13.31 1.29
N ALA A 96 -9.40 12.15 1.90
CA ALA A 96 -10.42 11.14 2.15
C ALA A 96 -10.10 10.31 3.39
N THR A 97 -11.13 9.87 4.09
CA THR A 97 -11.07 8.81 5.09
C THR A 97 -11.20 7.44 4.43
N ILE A 98 -10.51 6.44 4.95
CA ILE A 98 -10.71 5.03 4.59
C ILE A 98 -11.55 4.39 5.72
N PRO A 99 -12.87 4.24 5.54
CA PRO A 99 -13.79 3.93 6.63
C PRO A 99 -13.66 2.48 7.11
N ASP A 100 -13.73 2.31 8.43
CA ASP A 100 -13.63 1.02 9.12
C ASP A 100 -12.26 0.32 8.98
N PHE A 101 -11.19 1.09 8.74
CA PHE A 101 -9.81 0.61 8.73
C PHE A 101 -9.03 1.29 9.85
N THR A 102 -8.22 0.52 10.58
CA THR A 102 -7.63 0.96 11.86
C THR A 102 -6.13 0.66 11.93
N TYR A 103 -5.42 0.62 10.80
CA TYR A 103 -4.01 0.24 10.81
C TYR A 103 -3.11 1.39 11.26
N TYR A 104 -2.20 1.11 12.19
CA TYR A 104 -1.16 2.08 12.54
C TYR A 104 0.23 1.46 12.53
N ALA A 105 1.19 2.29 12.14
CA ALA A 105 2.62 2.01 12.25
C ALA A 105 3.40 3.31 12.37
N GLY A 106 4.41 3.31 13.24
CA GLY A 106 5.28 4.46 13.47
C GLY A 106 6.25 4.25 14.62
N SER A 107 6.88 5.34 15.07
CA SER A 107 7.78 5.34 16.23
C SER A 107 7.05 5.12 17.56
N GLU A 108 5.72 5.23 17.56
CA GLU A 108 4.80 4.85 18.64
C GLU A 108 4.63 3.33 18.78
N GLY A 109 5.00 2.57 17.75
CA GLY A 109 4.70 1.15 17.63
C GLY A 109 3.89 0.86 16.38
N SER A 110 3.43 -0.38 16.27
CA SER A 110 2.59 -0.84 15.15
C SER A 110 1.61 -1.89 15.65
N GLU A 111 0.49 -2.06 14.96
CA GLU A 111 -0.40 -3.17 15.22
C GLU A 111 0.33 -4.51 15.05
N ASN A 112 0.30 -5.34 16.10
CA ASN A 112 1.03 -6.59 16.11
C ASN A 112 0.38 -7.62 15.17
N HIS A 113 1.17 -8.21 14.26
CA HIS A 113 0.72 -9.16 13.22
C HIS A 113 -0.18 -8.58 12.13
N PHE A 114 -0.32 -7.26 12.03
CA PHE A 114 -1.04 -6.61 10.94
C PHE A 114 -0.08 -6.02 9.91
N GLY A 115 -0.51 -5.94 8.66
CA GLY A 115 0.30 -5.41 7.56
C GLY A 115 -0.53 -4.61 6.57
N LEU A 116 0.11 -3.63 5.94
CA LEU A 116 -0.48 -2.82 4.89
C LEU A 116 0.26 -3.02 3.57
N GLU A 117 -0.48 -3.46 2.56
CA GLU A 117 0.00 -3.57 1.19
C GLU A 117 -0.83 -2.69 0.26
N VAL A 118 -0.18 -2.02 -0.68
CA VAL A 118 -0.84 -1.06 -1.58
C VAL A 118 -0.41 -1.27 -3.03
N GLY A 119 -1.36 -1.22 -3.96
CA GLY A 119 -1.10 -1.24 -5.39
C GLY A 119 -1.73 -0.03 -6.03
N TRP A 120 -0.98 0.72 -6.84
CA TRP A 120 -1.49 1.87 -7.58
C TRP A 120 -1.59 1.57 -9.08
N SER A 121 -2.71 1.93 -9.67
CA SER A 121 -2.90 1.90 -11.12
C SER A 121 -1.84 2.78 -11.84
N PRO A 122 -1.38 2.39 -13.04
CA PRO A 122 -0.41 3.18 -13.80
C PRO A 122 -0.86 4.61 -14.13
N ASP A 123 -2.17 4.86 -14.23
CA ASP A 123 -2.75 6.19 -14.48
C ASP A 123 -3.09 6.95 -13.18
N ASN A 124 -2.81 6.38 -12.01
CA ASN A 124 -3.07 6.94 -10.68
C ASN A 124 -4.54 7.27 -10.40
N ARG A 125 -5.47 6.64 -11.12
CA ARG A 125 -6.93 6.85 -10.94
C ARG A 125 -7.58 5.82 -10.02
N GLY A 126 -6.84 4.77 -9.69
CA GLY A 126 -7.26 3.69 -8.81
C GLY A 126 -6.11 3.17 -7.98
N GLY A 127 -6.42 2.73 -6.78
CA GLY A 127 -5.51 2.02 -5.89
C GLY A 127 -6.24 0.94 -5.11
N ILE A 128 -5.50 -0.04 -4.65
CA ILE A 128 -5.98 -1.04 -3.71
C ILE A 128 -5.07 -1.05 -2.50
N ALA A 129 -5.64 -0.88 -1.31
CA ALA A 129 -4.99 -1.12 -0.04
C ALA A 129 -5.53 -2.41 0.58
N ILE A 130 -4.64 -3.32 0.92
CA ILE A 130 -4.93 -4.60 1.57
C ILE A 130 -4.42 -4.52 3.01
N TYR A 131 -5.33 -4.78 3.94
CA TYR A 131 -5.08 -4.78 5.36
C TYR A 131 -5.05 -6.23 5.84
N GLN A 132 -3.85 -6.70 6.12
CA GLN A 132 -3.61 -8.06 6.62
C GLN A 132 -3.87 -8.07 8.12
N ALA A 133 -4.62 -9.07 8.56
CA ALA A 133 -4.60 -9.56 9.93
C ALA A 133 -3.61 -10.72 10.06
N ARG A 134 -3.45 -11.21 11.29
CA ARG A 134 -2.48 -12.25 11.63
C ARG A 134 -2.51 -13.50 10.74
N TYR A 135 -3.70 -13.93 10.32
CA TYR A 135 -3.89 -15.17 9.55
C TYR A 135 -4.74 -15.00 8.29
N ALA A 136 -5.28 -13.82 8.05
CA ALA A 136 -6.22 -13.58 6.97
C ALA A 136 -6.12 -12.14 6.51
N THR A 137 -6.75 -11.82 5.39
CA THR A 137 -7.04 -10.43 5.08
C THR A 137 -8.24 -9.99 5.91
N ASP A 138 -8.07 -8.89 6.65
CA ASP A 138 -9.17 -8.27 7.36
C ASP A 138 -10.06 -7.54 6.35
N LYS A 139 -9.46 -6.60 5.60
CA LYS A 139 -10.19 -5.78 4.64
C LYS A 139 -9.34 -5.37 3.44
N VAL A 140 -10.05 -4.95 2.39
CA VAL A 140 -9.46 -4.43 1.16
C VAL A 140 -10.22 -3.17 0.75
N ALA A 141 -9.52 -2.05 0.68
CA ALA A 141 -10.07 -0.78 0.20
C ALA A 141 -9.68 -0.57 -1.26
N TRP A 142 -10.66 -0.17 -2.08
CA TRP A 142 -10.39 0.56 -3.30
C TRP A 142 -10.27 2.04 -2.99
N ILE A 143 -9.30 2.70 -3.61
CA ILE A 143 -9.03 4.13 -3.45
C ILE A 143 -9.13 4.77 -4.83
N ASN A 144 -9.94 5.82 -4.96
CA ASN A 144 -9.99 6.71 -6.11
C ASN A 144 -9.35 8.05 -5.71
N PRO A 145 -8.05 8.26 -5.99
CA PRO A 145 -7.37 9.46 -5.55
C PRO A 145 -7.87 10.73 -6.21
N THR A 146 -8.40 10.65 -7.44
CA THR A 146 -8.84 11.83 -8.19
C THR A 146 -10.18 12.38 -7.71
N GLU A 147 -11.06 11.50 -7.22
CA GLU A 147 -12.38 11.87 -6.69
C GLU A 147 -12.42 11.91 -5.16
N HIS A 148 -11.27 11.65 -4.52
CA HIS A 148 -11.12 11.58 -3.06
C HIS A 148 -12.13 10.64 -2.40
N LYS A 149 -12.29 9.43 -2.97
CA LYS A 149 -13.24 8.42 -2.48
C LYS A 149 -12.57 7.09 -2.21
N THR A 150 -13.11 6.37 -1.26
CA THR A 150 -12.65 5.06 -0.83
C THR A 150 -13.87 4.13 -0.71
N SER A 151 -13.67 2.84 -0.92
CA SER A 151 -14.76 1.87 -0.80
C SER A 151 -14.23 0.49 -0.39
N ASN A 152 -14.96 -0.20 0.48
CA ASN A 152 -14.62 -1.59 0.84
C ASN A 152 -14.98 -2.53 -0.32
N VAL A 153 -13.97 -3.19 -0.88
CA VAL A 153 -14.12 -4.16 -1.98
C VAL A 153 -13.86 -5.60 -1.55
N TRP A 154 -13.55 -5.83 -0.27
CA TRP A 154 -13.30 -7.17 0.27
C TRP A 154 -14.43 -8.17 0.00
N PRO A 155 -15.73 -7.85 0.19
CA PRO A 155 -16.80 -8.82 -0.08
C PRO A 155 -16.83 -9.32 -1.54
N GLN A 156 -16.41 -8.49 -2.49
CA GLN A 156 -16.33 -8.88 -3.91
C GLN A 156 -15.16 -9.83 -4.15
N ILE A 157 -14.00 -9.53 -3.55
CA ILE A 157 -12.76 -10.31 -3.65
C ILE A 157 -12.94 -11.65 -2.96
N GLU A 158 -13.41 -11.68 -1.72
CA GLU A 158 -13.65 -12.90 -0.94
C GLU A 158 -14.56 -13.86 -1.71
N LYS A 159 -15.69 -13.36 -2.22
CA LYS A 159 -16.62 -14.13 -3.05
C LYS A 159 -15.98 -14.66 -4.34
N ALA A 160 -15.07 -13.91 -4.95
CA ALA A 160 -14.36 -14.37 -6.14
C ALA A 160 -13.34 -15.46 -5.78
N VAL A 161 -12.56 -15.29 -4.72
CA VAL A 161 -11.58 -16.25 -4.22
C VAL A 161 -12.25 -17.58 -3.87
N ARG A 162 -13.35 -17.56 -3.10
CA ARG A 162 -14.11 -18.79 -2.79
C ARG A 162 -14.61 -19.49 -4.05
N ARG A 163 -15.12 -18.75 -5.04
CA ARG A 163 -15.53 -19.33 -6.34
C ARG A 163 -14.37 -19.95 -7.10
N VAL A 164 -13.19 -19.33 -7.07
CA VAL A 164 -11.97 -19.88 -7.67
C VAL A 164 -11.58 -21.18 -6.98
N ALA A 165 -11.54 -21.20 -5.65
CA ALA A 165 -11.22 -22.39 -4.86
C ALA A 165 -12.16 -23.55 -5.19
N VAL A 166 -13.49 -23.33 -5.19
CA VAL A 166 -14.48 -24.37 -5.58
C VAL A 166 -14.23 -24.89 -6.99
N ARG A 167 -13.96 -23.99 -7.94
CA ARG A 167 -13.79 -24.36 -9.35
C ARG A 167 -12.51 -25.17 -9.59
N LYS A 168 -11.45 -24.89 -8.84
CA LYS A 168 -10.12 -25.47 -9.06
C LYS A 168 -9.88 -26.73 -8.23
N GLU A 169 -10.36 -26.73 -6.98
CA GLU A 169 -9.96 -27.69 -5.96
C GLU A 169 -11.15 -28.48 -5.37
N GLY A 170 -12.38 -28.15 -5.75
CA GLY A 170 -13.60 -28.82 -5.25
C GLY A 170 -14.31 -28.05 -4.13
N LYS A 171 -15.49 -28.53 -3.73
CA LYS A 171 -16.36 -27.81 -2.78
C LYS A 171 -15.73 -27.66 -1.38
N GLU A 172 -14.90 -28.62 -1.02
CA GLU A 172 -14.17 -28.71 0.25
C GLU A 172 -13.19 -27.54 0.40
N ALA A 173 -12.63 -27.03 -0.71
CA ALA A 173 -11.71 -25.90 -0.71
C ALA A 173 -12.37 -24.54 -0.40
N ALA A 174 -13.69 -24.49 -0.24
CA ALA A 174 -14.42 -23.32 0.20
C ALA A 174 -15.16 -23.55 1.53
N ASP A 175 -14.62 -24.43 2.38
CA ASP A 175 -15.02 -24.55 3.77
C ASP A 175 -15.16 -23.15 4.41
N ALA A 176 -16.28 -22.92 5.10
CA ALA A 176 -16.56 -21.65 5.75
C ALA A 176 -15.55 -21.34 6.87
N ASP A 177 -14.94 -22.38 7.45
CA ASP A 177 -13.89 -22.25 8.45
C ASP A 177 -12.52 -21.92 7.84
N TYR A 178 -12.37 -21.97 6.51
CA TYR A 178 -11.13 -21.56 5.86
C TYR A 178 -10.99 -20.04 5.84
N GLU A 179 -9.80 -19.62 6.24
CA GLU A 179 -9.35 -18.25 6.22
C GLU A 179 -8.83 -17.92 4.81
N ILE A 180 -8.98 -16.65 4.42
CA ILE A 180 -8.55 -16.15 3.13
C ILE A 180 -7.56 -15.01 3.38
N SER A 181 -6.37 -15.14 2.82
CA SER A 181 -5.41 -14.04 2.72
C SER A 181 -5.23 -13.70 1.25
N VAL A 182 -5.37 -12.43 0.90
CA VAL A 182 -4.99 -11.88 -0.39
C VAL A 182 -3.82 -10.94 -0.21
N SER A 183 -2.90 -10.87 -1.15
CA SER A 183 -1.70 -10.04 -1.06
C SER A 183 -1.22 -9.61 -2.45
N ASN A 184 -0.15 -8.82 -2.48
CA ASN A 184 0.55 -8.35 -3.67
C ASN A 184 -0.38 -7.72 -4.72
N PRO A 185 -1.12 -6.64 -4.40
CA PRO A 185 -1.97 -5.97 -5.37
C PRO A 185 -1.10 -5.30 -6.45
N VAL A 186 -1.10 -5.84 -7.67
CA VAL A 186 -0.31 -5.32 -8.79
C VAL A 186 -1.21 -4.94 -9.97
N PHE A 187 -1.25 -3.65 -10.30
CA PHE A 187 -1.96 -3.20 -11.50
C PHE A 187 -1.12 -3.45 -12.75
N VAL A 188 -1.60 -4.38 -13.59
CA VAL A 188 -0.98 -4.69 -14.89
C VAL A 188 -1.47 -3.76 -16.00
N ARG A 189 -2.66 -3.17 -15.81
CA ARG A 189 -3.25 -2.07 -16.61
C ARG A 189 -4.09 -1.18 -15.68
N PRO A 190 -4.47 0.05 -16.10
CA PRO A 190 -5.28 0.96 -15.28
C PRO A 190 -6.51 0.35 -14.60
N ARG A 191 -7.18 -0.57 -15.29
CA ARG A 191 -8.39 -1.25 -14.82
C ARG A 191 -8.23 -2.75 -14.71
N ARG A 192 -7.01 -3.22 -14.42
CA ARG A 192 -6.72 -4.64 -14.29
C ARG A 192 -5.65 -4.87 -13.23
N VAL A 193 -6.02 -5.61 -12.19
CA VAL A 193 -5.19 -5.87 -11.02
C VAL A 193 -5.02 -7.37 -10.82
N VAL A 194 -3.80 -7.77 -10.51
CA VAL A 194 -3.42 -9.11 -10.06
C VAL A 194 -3.28 -9.09 -8.55
N MET A 195 -3.75 -10.13 -7.89
CA MET A 195 -3.49 -10.40 -6.47
C MET A 195 -3.15 -11.86 -6.29
N ASP A 196 -2.30 -12.15 -5.32
CA ASP A 196 -2.13 -13.50 -4.81
C ASP A 196 -3.23 -13.75 -3.78
N ALA A 197 -3.70 -14.99 -3.69
CA ALA A 197 -4.72 -15.41 -2.75
C ALA A 197 -4.39 -16.79 -2.20
N VAL A 198 -4.46 -16.95 -0.89
CA VAL A 198 -4.34 -18.23 -0.21
C VAL A 198 -5.65 -18.50 0.53
N VAL A 199 -6.18 -19.71 0.37
CA VAL A 199 -7.37 -20.20 1.07
C VAL A 199 -7.00 -21.47 1.82
N GLY A 200 -7.28 -21.54 3.11
CA GLY A 200 -7.01 -22.74 3.90
C GLY A 200 -7.02 -22.49 5.39
N ALA A 201 -6.39 -23.37 6.14
CA ALA A 201 -6.16 -23.18 7.56
C ALA A 201 -4.90 -22.35 7.81
N LEU A 202 -5.04 -21.04 7.61
CA LEU A 202 -3.97 -20.08 7.83
C LEU A 202 -3.69 -19.86 9.33
N SER A 203 -4.66 -20.19 10.19
CA SER A 203 -4.50 -20.26 11.64
C SER A 203 -4.36 -21.69 12.17
N SER A 204 -3.91 -21.80 13.42
CA SER A 204 -3.75 -23.06 14.14
C SER A 204 -5.06 -23.82 14.42
N LYS A 205 -6.22 -23.32 13.96
CA LYS A 205 -7.54 -23.93 14.20
C LYS A 205 -7.72 -25.26 13.46
N LYS A 206 -7.04 -25.47 12.33
CA LYS A 206 -7.08 -26.72 11.55
C LYS A 206 -5.69 -27.06 10.97
N PRO A 207 -4.71 -27.46 11.80
CA PRO A 207 -3.30 -27.58 11.40
C PRO A 207 -3.03 -28.56 10.24
N ASP A 208 -3.93 -29.51 10.01
CA ASP A 208 -3.81 -30.52 8.95
C ASP A 208 -4.63 -30.21 7.69
N ALA A 209 -5.32 -29.06 7.63
CA ALA A 209 -6.11 -28.73 6.46
C ALA A 209 -5.22 -28.24 5.31
N PRO A 210 -5.54 -28.61 4.05
CA PRO A 210 -4.80 -28.10 2.90
C PRO A 210 -4.94 -26.59 2.78
N SER A 211 -3.89 -25.96 2.25
CA SER A 211 -3.91 -24.58 1.78
C SER A 211 -3.78 -24.55 0.27
N TYR A 212 -4.52 -23.65 -0.37
CA TYR A 212 -4.57 -23.51 -1.81
C TYR A 212 -4.17 -22.10 -2.20
N SER A 213 -3.14 -22.00 -3.03
CA SER A 213 -2.56 -20.74 -3.49
C SER A 213 -2.98 -20.44 -4.93
N PHE A 214 -3.45 -19.22 -5.18
CA PHE A 214 -3.94 -18.75 -6.47
C PHE A 214 -3.33 -17.39 -6.82
N GLU A 215 -3.01 -17.17 -8.09
CA GLU A 215 -2.83 -15.83 -8.66
C GLU A 215 -4.13 -15.47 -9.38
N ILE A 216 -4.79 -14.40 -8.96
CA ILE A 216 -6.11 -13.99 -9.41
C ILE A 216 -6.02 -12.64 -10.13
N LEU A 217 -6.56 -12.59 -11.34
CA LEU A 217 -6.67 -11.40 -12.16
C LEU A 217 -8.10 -10.86 -12.10
N PHE A 218 -8.24 -9.59 -11.75
CA PHE A 218 -9.52 -8.87 -11.75
C PHE A 218 -9.52 -7.76 -12.81
N ASP A 219 -10.63 -7.65 -13.52
CA ASP A 219 -10.99 -6.45 -14.29
C ASP A 219 -11.81 -5.50 -13.40
N VAL A 220 -11.43 -4.22 -13.40
CA VAL A 220 -12.14 -3.16 -12.68
C VAL A 220 -13.14 -2.52 -13.62
N LYS A 221 -14.43 -2.72 -13.36
CA LYS A 221 -15.54 -2.18 -14.16
C LYS A 221 -16.37 -1.17 -13.37
N GLY A 222 -17.25 -0.48 -14.09
CA GLY A 222 -18.16 0.51 -13.53
C GLY A 222 -17.51 1.84 -13.22
N ASN A 223 -18.15 2.60 -12.32
CA ASN A 223 -17.63 3.85 -11.79
C ASN A 223 -16.48 3.56 -10.81
N LEU A 224 -15.40 4.34 -10.86
CA LEU A 224 -14.26 4.19 -9.96
C LEU A 224 -14.59 4.59 -8.50
N ASP A 225 -15.73 5.25 -8.27
CA ASP A 225 -16.22 5.57 -6.92
C ASP A 225 -16.83 4.35 -6.20
N ALA A 226 -17.32 3.38 -6.98
CA ALA A 226 -17.94 2.16 -6.50
C ALA A 226 -17.61 1.05 -7.50
N PRO A 227 -16.34 0.62 -7.57
CA PRO A 227 -15.87 -0.27 -8.61
C PRO A 227 -16.47 -1.67 -8.45
N GLN A 228 -16.66 -2.32 -9.58
CA GLN A 228 -16.98 -3.74 -9.64
C GLN A 228 -15.72 -4.52 -10.02
N LEU A 229 -15.23 -5.35 -9.11
CA LEU A 229 -14.11 -6.25 -9.36
C LEU A 229 -14.64 -7.55 -9.94
N GLU A 230 -14.43 -7.72 -11.24
CA GLU A 230 -14.83 -8.93 -11.95
C GLU A 230 -13.63 -9.86 -12.13
N LEU A 231 -13.80 -11.12 -11.73
CA LEU A 231 -12.81 -12.17 -11.96
C LEU A 231 -12.59 -12.36 -13.47
N ALA A 232 -11.39 -12.01 -13.94
CA ALA A 232 -10.98 -12.22 -15.33
C ALA A 232 -10.35 -13.60 -15.54
N SER A 233 -9.42 -13.98 -14.66
CA SER A 233 -8.78 -15.31 -14.69
C SER A 233 -8.20 -15.68 -13.33
N ALA A 234 -7.97 -16.97 -13.10
CA ALA A 234 -7.23 -17.45 -11.95
C ALA A 234 -6.42 -18.70 -12.32
N LYS A 235 -5.20 -18.79 -11.78
CA LYS A 235 -4.31 -19.95 -11.91
C LYS A 235 -3.87 -20.41 -10.53
N SER A 236 -3.77 -21.72 -10.32
CA SER A 236 -3.16 -22.27 -9.11
C SER A 236 -1.65 -22.01 -9.15
N VAL A 237 -1.07 -21.71 -8.01
CA VAL A 237 0.37 -21.48 -7.84
C VAL A 237 0.88 -22.58 -6.93
N SER A 238 1.92 -23.30 -7.35
CA SER A 238 2.59 -24.25 -6.46
C SER A 238 3.45 -23.47 -5.46
N ASP A 239 3.54 -23.95 -4.22
CA ASP A 239 4.32 -23.34 -3.13
C ASP A 239 5.85 -23.24 -3.40
N GLU A 240 6.32 -23.66 -4.57
CA GLU A 240 7.73 -23.67 -4.96
C GLU A 240 8.32 -22.27 -5.27
N SER A 241 7.52 -21.19 -5.22
CA SER A 241 8.01 -19.85 -5.56
C SER A 241 8.74 -19.12 -4.42
N GLY A 242 8.85 -19.69 -3.23
CA GLY A 242 9.59 -19.13 -2.11
C GLY A 242 11.09 -19.44 -2.16
N ARG A 243 11.82 -19.02 -3.21
CA ARG A 243 13.28 -18.94 -3.04
C ARG A 243 13.56 -17.76 -2.12
N ASP A 244 14.13 -18.05 -0.96
CA ASP A 244 14.66 -17.02 -0.08
C ASP A 244 15.86 -16.38 -0.79
N ILE A 245 15.59 -15.25 -1.43
CA ILE A 245 16.60 -14.50 -2.16
C ILE A 245 17.43 -13.79 -1.10
N GLY A 246 18.69 -14.21 -0.96
CA GLY A 246 19.64 -13.56 -0.08
C GLY A 246 19.83 -12.10 -0.45
N ASP A 247 20.07 -11.27 0.56
CA ASP A 247 20.10 -9.80 0.47
C ASP A 247 21.07 -9.28 -0.61
N ASN A 248 22.13 -10.04 -0.89
CA ASN A 248 23.15 -9.68 -1.89
C ASN A 248 22.66 -9.80 -3.35
N GLU A 249 21.58 -10.52 -3.62
CA GLU A 249 21.07 -10.76 -4.99
C GLU A 249 19.82 -9.94 -5.33
N ILE A 250 19.13 -9.37 -4.34
CA ILE A 250 17.82 -8.76 -4.57
C ILE A 250 17.90 -7.50 -5.45
N GLU A 251 18.97 -6.71 -5.37
CA GLU A 251 19.18 -5.54 -6.24
C GLU A 251 19.48 -5.95 -7.69
N ALA A 252 20.19 -7.06 -7.89
CA ALA A 252 20.40 -7.62 -9.23
C ALA A 252 19.07 -8.09 -9.82
N GLN A 253 18.20 -8.67 -9.01
CA GLN A 253 16.85 -9.06 -9.42
C GLN A 253 15.95 -7.87 -9.71
N LEU A 254 16.03 -6.79 -8.92
CA LEU A 254 15.34 -5.54 -9.19
C LEU A 254 15.70 -5.01 -10.59
N ASN A 255 17.00 -4.91 -10.88
CA ASN A 255 17.48 -4.46 -12.19
C ASN A 255 17.02 -5.40 -13.32
N LYS A 256 17.09 -6.71 -13.11
CA LYS A 256 16.63 -7.71 -14.08
C LYS A 256 15.13 -7.57 -14.36
N ALA A 257 14.30 -7.45 -13.32
CA ALA A 257 12.85 -7.28 -13.42
C ALA A 257 12.50 -5.97 -14.14
N TYR A 258 13.17 -4.87 -13.79
CA TYR A 258 13.03 -3.57 -14.46
C TYR A 258 13.34 -3.68 -15.96
N HIS A 259 14.48 -4.24 -16.33
CA HIS A 259 14.86 -4.39 -17.73
C HIS A 259 13.91 -5.30 -18.50
N LYS A 260 13.45 -6.39 -17.87
CA LYS A 260 12.46 -7.30 -18.47
C LYS A 260 11.13 -6.59 -18.77
N LEU A 261 10.64 -5.76 -17.85
CA LEU A 261 9.44 -4.96 -18.10
C LEU A 261 9.71 -3.89 -19.17
N ALA A 262 10.83 -3.18 -19.09
CA ALA A 262 11.17 -2.12 -20.02
C ALA A 262 11.25 -2.62 -21.47
N THR A 263 11.81 -3.81 -21.72
CA THR A 263 11.88 -4.38 -23.08
C THR A 263 10.50 -4.72 -23.64
N ALA A 264 9.55 -5.14 -22.79
CA ALA A 264 8.18 -5.48 -23.18
C ALA A 264 7.28 -4.25 -23.42
N LEU A 265 7.69 -3.06 -22.97
CA LEU A 265 6.89 -1.83 -23.10
C LEU A 265 7.18 -1.07 -24.41
N PRO A 266 6.20 -0.32 -24.95
CA PRO A 266 6.43 0.66 -26.02
C PRO A 266 7.23 1.88 -25.52
N PRO A 267 7.87 2.68 -26.41
CA PRO A 267 8.77 3.76 -26.01
C PRO A 267 8.20 4.78 -25.01
N ARG A 268 6.94 5.19 -25.19
CA ARG A 268 6.25 6.11 -24.26
C ARG A 268 6.14 5.53 -22.85
N ASP A 269 5.78 4.25 -22.75
CA ASP A 269 5.59 3.58 -21.47
C ASP A 269 6.92 3.26 -20.80
N ARG A 270 8.01 3.08 -21.56
CA ARG A 270 9.37 2.93 -21.03
C ARG A 270 9.84 4.17 -20.29
N GLU A 271 9.61 5.36 -20.85
CA GLU A 271 9.98 6.60 -20.17
C GLU A 271 9.15 6.79 -18.90
N SER A 272 7.85 6.47 -18.94
CA SER A 272 7.01 6.47 -17.74
C SER A 272 7.54 5.51 -16.66
N LEU A 273 7.91 4.28 -17.04
CA LEU A 273 8.50 3.30 -16.12
C LEU A 273 9.82 3.79 -15.52
N LYS A 274 10.67 4.45 -16.32
CA LYS A 274 11.93 5.03 -15.83
C LYS A 274 11.68 6.09 -14.77
N GLN A 275 10.74 7.01 -15.02
CA GLN A 275 10.39 8.05 -14.04
C GLN A 275 9.79 7.45 -12.76
N GLU A 276 8.93 6.44 -12.91
CA GLU A 276 8.37 5.68 -11.78
C GLU A 276 9.47 5.02 -10.94
N GLN A 277 10.45 4.38 -11.60
CA GLN A 277 11.57 3.73 -10.92
C GLN A 277 12.48 4.73 -10.19
N LEU A 278 12.76 5.88 -10.79
CA LEU A 278 13.57 6.94 -10.15
C LEU A 278 12.87 7.50 -8.90
N LYS A 279 11.56 7.75 -8.98
CA LYS A 279 10.78 8.19 -7.82
C LYS A 279 10.78 7.14 -6.72
N TRP A 280 10.54 5.87 -7.07
CA TRP A 280 10.57 4.78 -6.10
C TRP A 280 11.93 4.65 -5.40
N LEU A 281 13.05 4.78 -6.12
CA LEU A 281 14.39 4.76 -5.53
C LEU A 281 14.60 5.91 -4.53
N ALA A 282 14.20 7.13 -4.90
CA ALA A 282 14.27 8.29 -4.00
C ALA A 282 13.39 8.10 -2.74
N THR A 283 12.16 7.59 -2.89
CA THR A 283 11.29 7.29 -1.75
C THR A 283 11.90 6.22 -0.85
N ARG A 284 12.43 5.13 -1.41
CA ARG A 284 13.11 4.07 -0.66
C ARG A 284 14.28 4.62 0.15
N GLU A 285 15.11 5.46 -0.46
CA GLU A 285 16.25 6.10 0.21
C GLU A 285 15.79 7.00 1.37
N HIS A 286 14.75 7.81 1.14
CA HIS A 286 14.19 8.68 2.17
C HIS A 286 13.66 7.89 3.38
N ILE A 287 12.85 6.85 3.15
CA ILE A 287 12.29 6.00 4.21
C ILE A 287 13.41 5.31 5.02
N THR A 288 14.38 4.75 4.31
CA THR A 288 15.47 3.99 4.95
C THR A 288 16.47 4.89 5.69
N ALA A 289 16.54 6.17 5.34
CA ALA A 289 17.35 7.16 6.06
C ALA A 289 16.73 7.56 7.41
N ALA A 290 15.39 7.58 7.51
CA ALA A 290 14.67 7.89 8.74
C ALA A 290 14.79 6.74 9.77
N GLU A 291 14.76 5.48 9.31
CA GLU A 291 14.71 4.28 10.16
C GLU A 291 16.08 3.59 10.30
N LYS A 292 17.07 4.27 10.91
CA LYS A 292 18.47 3.80 10.95
C LYS A 292 18.66 2.38 11.48
N ASP A 293 17.93 2.01 12.54
CA ASP A 293 18.08 0.70 13.19
C ASP A 293 17.41 -0.45 12.43
N LYS A 294 16.52 -0.14 11.47
CA LYS A 294 15.77 -1.11 10.65
C LYS A 294 16.03 -0.94 9.15
N LYS A 295 17.05 -0.16 8.79
CA LYS A 295 17.35 0.25 7.42
C LYS A 295 17.40 -0.94 6.46
N GLU A 296 18.17 -1.97 6.79
CA GLU A 296 18.40 -3.12 5.91
C GLU A 296 17.12 -3.94 5.71
N SER A 297 16.36 -4.21 6.78
CA SER A 297 15.12 -4.99 6.70
C SER A 297 14.02 -4.23 5.94
N ILE A 298 13.91 -2.92 6.13
CA ILE A 298 12.97 -2.07 5.37
C ILE A 298 13.37 -2.02 3.90
N GLN A 299 14.65 -1.81 3.59
CA GLN A 299 15.15 -1.79 2.22
C GLN A 299 14.86 -3.12 1.51
N LEU A 300 15.14 -4.24 2.17
CA LEU A 300 14.87 -5.58 1.64
C LEU A 300 13.38 -5.78 1.35
N ARG A 301 12.50 -5.46 2.31
CA ARG A 301 11.03 -5.57 2.17
C ARG A 301 10.52 -4.75 0.99
N LEU A 302 10.91 -3.48 0.90
CA LEU A 302 10.50 -2.59 -0.19
C LEU A 302 10.99 -3.12 -1.54
N THR A 303 12.25 -3.60 -1.59
CA THR A 303 12.85 -4.10 -2.83
C THR A 303 12.21 -5.39 -3.30
N ARG A 304 11.93 -6.34 -2.40
CA ARG A 304 11.20 -7.58 -2.72
C ARG A 304 9.83 -7.29 -3.32
N ARG A 305 9.06 -6.38 -2.71
CA ARG A 305 7.75 -5.96 -3.22
C ARG A 305 7.86 -5.32 -4.61
N ARG A 306 8.84 -4.46 -4.84
CA ARG A 306 9.06 -3.84 -6.15
C ARG A 306 9.46 -4.85 -7.22
N VAL A 307 10.30 -5.83 -6.90
CA VAL A 307 10.63 -6.95 -7.81
C VAL A 307 9.36 -7.69 -8.21
N ALA A 308 8.55 -8.13 -7.24
CA ALA A 308 7.31 -8.86 -7.49
C ALA A 308 6.34 -8.06 -8.37
N GLU A 309 6.21 -6.75 -8.13
CA GLU A 309 5.40 -5.85 -8.95
C GLU A 309 5.89 -5.79 -10.41
N LEU A 310 7.19 -5.52 -10.62
CA LEU A 310 7.78 -5.40 -11.95
C LEU A 310 7.70 -6.72 -12.74
N GLU A 311 7.97 -7.84 -12.08
CA GLU A 311 7.85 -9.16 -12.69
C GLU A 311 6.41 -9.48 -13.07
N THR A 312 5.45 -9.20 -12.19
CA THR A 312 4.03 -9.42 -12.45
C THR A 312 3.55 -8.55 -13.61
N ARG A 313 3.91 -7.26 -13.64
CA ARG A 313 3.62 -6.39 -14.78
C ARG A 313 4.23 -6.95 -16.07
N ALA A 314 5.47 -7.44 -16.03
CA ALA A 314 6.13 -8.01 -17.20
C ALA A 314 5.45 -9.30 -17.71
N ARG A 315 4.89 -10.14 -16.83
CA ARG A 315 4.15 -11.35 -17.21
C ARG A 315 2.84 -11.06 -17.95
N TYR A 316 2.23 -9.91 -17.71
CA TYR A 316 0.90 -9.54 -18.22
C TYR A 316 0.93 -8.45 -19.31
N ARG A 317 2.10 -8.20 -19.90
CA ARG A 317 2.25 -7.37 -21.11
C ARG A 317 2.14 -8.21 -22.37
#